data_AF-A0A6N7J2P8-F1
#
_entry.id   AF-A0A6N7J2P8-F1
#
_cell.length_a   1.000
_cell.length_b   1.000
_cell.length_c   1.000
_cell.angle_alpha   90.00
_cell.angle_beta   90.00
_cell.angle_gamma   90.00
#
_symmetry.space_group_name_H-M   'P 1'
#
loop_
_entity.id
_entity.type
_entity.pdbx_description
1 polymer ?
#
loop_
_entity_poly.entity_id
_entity_poly.type
_entity_poly.pdbx_seq_one_letter_code
_entity_poly.pdbx_strand_id
1 'polypeptide(L)' 'MNPTSLFKIQGAFRKFQEAHPKVVAYFQSVFGSGVPEGTIMELTVTKPGEEPVTTNMRVTQEDLELIQSLRDLQ' A
#
# COMPACT_ATOMS: atom_id res chain seq x y z
N MET A 1 -3.56 19.15 -8.42
CA MET A 1 -2.12 18.94 -8.10
C MET A 1 -1.25 19.84 -9.00
N ASN A 2 -0.15 20.42 -8.52
CA ASN A 2 0.77 21.22 -9.35
C ASN A 2 1.88 20.32 -9.94
N PRO A 3 2.28 20.51 -11.21
CA PRO A 3 3.34 19.73 -11.89
C PRO A 3 4.63 19.53 -11.06
N THR A 4 5.09 20.55 -10.34
CA THR A 4 6.33 20.47 -9.54
C THR A 4 6.22 19.47 -8.39
N SER A 5 5.04 19.36 -7.78
CA SER A 5 4.79 18.40 -6.70
C SER A 5 4.75 16.97 -7.25
N LEU A 6 4.24 16.77 -8.47
CA LEU A 6 4.22 15.46 -9.13
C LEU A 6 5.63 14.93 -9.41
N PHE A 7 6.52 15.77 -9.94
CA PHE A 7 7.93 15.38 -10.17
C PHE A 7 8.67 15.00 -8.88
N LYS A 8 8.41 15.72 -7.78
CA LYS A 8 8.97 15.37 -6.46
C LYS A 8 8.47 14.02 -5.96
N ILE A 9 7.17 13.75 -6.09
CA ILE A 9 6.57 12.46 -5.72
C ILE A 9 7.18 11.33 -6.54
N GLN A 10 7.33 11.50 -7.85
CA GLN A 10 7.92 10.50 -8.72
C GLN A 10 9.38 10.19 -8.35
N GLY A 11 10.19 11.23 -8.06
CA GLY A 11 11.56 11.05 -7.59
C GLY A 11 11.65 10.32 -6.25
N ALA A 12 10.76 10.64 -5.30
CA ALA A 12 10.69 9.95 -4.01
C ALA A 12 10.27 8.48 -4.18
N PHE A 13 9.27 8.20 -5.03
CA PHE A 13 8.82 6.84 -5.32
C PHE A 13 9.92 5.98 -5.93
N ARG A 14 10.71 6.52 -6.86
CA ARG A 14 11.86 5.81 -7.44
C ARG A 14 12.90 5.43 -6.39
N LYS A 15 13.28 6.37 -5.52
CA LYS A 15 14.21 6.09 -4.41
C LYS A 15 13.67 5.02 -3.45
N PHE A 16 12.37 5.07 -3.17
CA PHE A 16 11.71 4.06 -2.35
C PHE A 16 11.75 2.67 -3.02
N GLN A 17 11.50 2.59 -4.33
CA GLN A 17 11.60 1.34 -5.08
C GLN A 17 13.03 0.79 -5.09
N GLU A 18 14.04 1.64 -5.22
CA GLU A 18 15.45 1.26 -5.16
C GLU A 18 15.86 0.77 -3.75
N ALA A 19 15.38 1.42 -2.69
CA ALA A 19 15.68 1.05 -1.30
C ALA A 19 14.92 -0.20 -0.81
N HIS A 20 13.72 -0.44 -1.32
CA HIS A 20 12.82 -1.51 -0.86
C HIS A 20 12.23 -2.34 -2.02
N PRO A 21 13.06 -2.94 -2.90
CA PRO A 21 12.59 -3.62 -4.11
C PRO A 21 11.66 -4.80 -3.81
N LYS A 22 11.92 -5.53 -2.72
CA LYS A 22 11.07 -6.66 -2.28
C LYS A 22 9.68 -6.20 -1.83
N VAL A 23 9.60 -5.07 -1.15
CA VAL A 23 8.32 -4.50 -0.67
C VAL A 23 7.47 -4.07 -1.87
N VAL A 24 8.08 -3.40 -2.85
CA VAL A 24 7.39 -3.00 -4.07
C VAL A 24 6.93 -4.22 -4.88
N ALA A 25 7.79 -5.21 -5.07
CA ALA A 25 7.43 -6.44 -5.79
C ALA A 25 6.29 -7.19 -5.09
N TYR A 26 6.31 -7.26 -3.76
CA TYR A 26 5.22 -7.85 -2.98
C TYR A 26 3.90 -7.11 -3.20
N PHE A 27 3.89 -5.77 -3.08
CA PHE A 27 2.69 -4.99 -3.33
C PHE A 27 2.16 -5.15 -4.76
N GLN A 28 3.05 -5.14 -5.76
CA GLN A 28 2.65 -5.39 -7.15
C GLN A 28 2.06 -6.79 -7.34
N SER A 29 2.63 -7.82 -6.72
CA SER A 29 2.14 -9.19 -6.82
C SER A 29 0.79 -9.40 -6.11
N VAL A 30 0.59 -8.76 -4.96
CA VAL A 30 -0.59 -8.99 -4.11
C VAL A 30 -1.76 -8.10 -4.53
N PHE A 31 -1.48 -6.85 -4.92
CA PHE A 31 -2.52 -5.85 -5.22
C PHE A 31 -2.64 -5.55 -6.72
N GLY A 32 -1.70 -5.99 -7.57
CA GLY A 32 -1.68 -5.68 -9.00
C GLY A 32 -2.87 -6.22 -9.78
N SER A 33 -3.46 -7.34 -9.35
CA SER A 33 -4.69 -7.91 -9.89
C SER A 33 -5.95 -7.48 -9.12
N GLY A 34 -5.83 -6.60 -8.13
CA GLY A 34 -6.86 -6.31 -7.13
C GLY A 34 -6.84 -7.31 -5.97
N VAL A 35 -7.54 -6.96 -4.88
CA VAL A 35 -7.63 -7.77 -3.66
C VAL A 35 -9.05 -8.32 -3.54
N PRO A 36 -9.25 -9.64 -3.56
CA PRO A 36 -10.57 -10.23 -3.40
C PRO A 36 -11.17 -9.97 -2.00
N GLU A 37 -12.50 -9.91 -1.91
CA GLU A 37 -13.20 -9.96 -0.63
C GLU A 37 -12.80 -11.22 0.16
N GLY A 38 -12.70 -11.08 1.48
CA GLY A 38 -12.31 -12.16 2.37
C GLY A 38 -10.81 -12.36 2.49
N THR A 39 -9.98 -11.63 1.71
CA THR A 39 -8.53 -11.61 1.87
C THR A 39 -8.16 -11.21 3.29
N ILE A 40 -7.27 -11.96 3.93
CA ILE A 40 -6.70 -11.59 5.22
C ILE A 40 -5.38 -10.87 4.97
N MET A 41 -5.28 -9.65 5.47
CA MET A 41 -4.04 -8.90 5.51
C MET A 41 -3.52 -8.90 6.95
N GLU A 42 -2.27 -9.28 7.14
CA GLU A 42 -1.56 -9.14 8.41
C GLU A 42 -0.44 -8.11 8.23
N LEU A 43 -0.34 -7.19 9.19
CA LEU A 43 0.70 -6.17 9.22
C LEU A 43 1.42 -6.27 10.55
N THR A 44 2.74 -6.48 10.47
CA THR A 44 3.63 -6.39 11.61
C THR A 44 4.53 -5.17 11.46
N VAL A 45 4.58 -4.34 12.50
CA VAL A 45 5.48 -3.19 12.58
C VAL A 45 6.40 -3.36 13.78
N THR A 46 7.69 -3.23 13.55
CA THR A 46 8.71 -3.23 14.60
C THR A 46 9.39 -1.88 14.59
N LYS A 47 9.20 -1.09 15.66
CA LYS A 47 9.94 0.16 15.82
C LYS A 47 11.32 -0.12 16.43
N PRO A 48 12.31 0.77 16.21
CA PRO A 48 13.63 0.58 16.81
C PRO A 48 13.56 0.45 18.34
N GLY A 49 14.00 -0.69 18.88
CA GLY A 49 14.02 -0.97 20.32
C GLY A 49 12.66 -1.34 20.93
N GLU A 50 11.60 -1.47 20.13
CA GLU A 50 10.28 -1.94 20.58
C GLU A 50 10.01 -3.36 20.08
N GLU A 51 9.21 -4.12 20.82
CA GLU A 51 8.71 -5.41 20.36
C GLU A 51 7.81 -5.23 19.12
N PRO A 52 7.78 -6.22 18.20
CA PRO A 52 6.87 -6.18 17.06
C PRO A 52 5.40 -6.11 17.49
N VAL A 53 4.64 -5.22 16.86
CA VAL A 53 3.17 -5.16 17.01
C VAL A 53 2.53 -5.67 15.73
N THR A 54 1.68 -6.68 15.86
CA THR A 54 0.97 -7.30 14.74
C THR A 54 -0.52 -7.01 14.82
N THR A 55 -1.12 -6.71 13.69
CA THR A 55 -2.57 -6.61 13.52
C THR A 55 -2.99 -7.30 12.23
N ASN A 56 -4.28 -7.61 12.10
CA ASN A 56 -4.84 -8.13 10.87
C ASN A 56 -6.19 -7.48 10.55
N MET A 57 -6.56 -7.59 9.28
CA MET A 57 -7.91 -7.27 8.81
C MET A 57 -8.36 -8.28 7.76
N ARG A 58 -9.67 -8.55 7.76
CA ARG A 58 -10.34 -9.24 6.65
C ARG A 58 -10.91 -8.17 5.73
N VAL A 59 -10.53 -8.21 4.46
CA VAL A 59 -11.09 -7.32 3.44
C VAL A 59 -12.57 -7.61 3.26
N THR A 60 -13.38 -6.57 3.38
CA THR A 60 -14.82 -6.62 3.19
C THR A 60 -15.22 -5.97 1.86
N GLN A 61 -16.44 -6.23 1.40
CA GLN A 61 -17.01 -5.55 0.25
C GLN A 61 -17.05 -4.01 0.43
N GLU A 62 -17.35 -3.52 1.63
CA GLU A 62 -17.38 -2.08 1.96
C GLU A 62 -16.00 -1.42 1.78
N ASP A 63 -14.92 -2.12 2.14
CA ASP A 63 -13.54 -1.64 1.93
C ASP A 63 -13.20 -1.51 0.44
N LEU A 64 -13.64 -2.47 -0.38
CA LEU A 64 -13.40 -2.45 -1.83
C LEU A 64 -14.16 -1.30 -2.51
N GLU A 65 -15.42 -1.09 -2.11
CA GLU A 65 -16.24 0.03 -2.58
C GLU A 65 -15.64 1.38 -2.20
N LEU A 66 -15.13 1.51 -0.98
CA LEU A 66 -14.41 2.71 -0.54
C LEU A 66 -13.18 2.97 -1.42
N ILE A 67 -12.34 1.96 -1.67
CA ILE A 67 -11.15 2.10 -2.52
C ILE A 67 -11.53 2.49 -3.95
N GLN A 68 -12.60 1.91 -4.49
CA GLN A 68 -13.11 2.25 -5.81
C GLN A 68 -13.56 3.71 -5.87
N SER A 69 -14.35 4.18 -4.90
CA SER A 69 -14.80 5.57 -4.83
C SER A 69 -13.65 6.58 -4.75
N LEU A 70 -12.55 6.22 -4.07
CA LEU A 70 -11.35 7.06 -3.99
C LEU A 70 -10.59 7.14 -5.32
N ARG A 71 -10.59 6.07 -6.12
CA ARG A 71 -9.99 6.08 -7.47
C ARG A 71 -10.77 6.96 -8.43
N ASP A 72 -12.10 6.96 -8.33
CA ASP A 72 -12.98 7.73 -9.21
C ASP A 72 -12.95 9.25 -8.93
N LEU A 73 -12.40 9.67 -7.77
CA LEU A 73 -12.22 11.07 -7.39
C LEU A 73 -10.90 11.69 -7.88
N GLN A 74 -9.97 10.91 -8.44
CA GLN A 74 -8.68 11.37 -8.97
C GLN A 74 -8.73 11.69 -10.46
#